data_AF-A0A7K3G1Z4-F1
#
_entry.id   AF-A0A7K3G1Z4-F1
#
_cell.length_a   1.000
_cell.length_b   1.000
_cell.length_c   1.000
_cell.angle_alpha   90.00
_cell.angle_beta   90.00
_cell.angle_gamma   90.00
#
_symmetry.space_group_name_H-M   'P 1'
#
loop_
_entity.id
_entity.type
_entity.pdbx_description
1 polymer ?
#
loop_
_entity_poly.entity_id
_entity_poly.type
_entity_poly.pdbx_seq_one_letter_code
_entity_poly.pdbx_strand_id
1 'polypeptide(L)'
;MPRGRHRHSPPLHKLLPPSAVAGAAVVCAAAAWLPGDLVVVRLLTAAAAAAAVTGAFLMRSWDRSAGLRVAETERARAADQWKAEERLAELESDLDESRALRARLDAKLRAKRVELAGLRGEHADLLRRYATAETERASALEGRRVLALESAGHGDAKALPAAGSTPTSEAFRRAAQALRDLPRNAAAQQARRT
;
A
#
# COMPACT_ATOMS: atom_id res chain seq x y z
N MET A 1 -18.46 -2.96 -11.87
CA MET A 1 -19.44 -3.61 -12.77
C MET A 1 -20.81 -2.95 -12.62
N PRO A 2 -21.22 -2.04 -13.52
CA PRO A 2 -22.55 -1.46 -13.43
C PRO A 2 -23.57 -2.47 -13.97
N ARG A 3 -24.30 -3.11 -13.06
CA ARG A 3 -25.47 -3.93 -13.37
C ARG A 3 -26.67 -3.02 -13.64
N GLY A 4 -26.65 -2.33 -14.78
CA GLY A 4 -27.80 -1.60 -15.32
C GLY A 4 -28.69 -2.53 -16.12
N ARG A 5 -29.31 -3.53 -15.47
CA ARG A 5 -30.26 -4.42 -16.12
C ARG A 5 -31.59 -3.69 -16.38
N HIS A 6 -31.80 -3.37 -17.65
CA HIS A 6 -33.07 -3.44 -18.38
C HIS A 6 -34.35 -3.08 -17.61
N ARG A 7 -34.65 -1.78 -17.53
CA ARG A 7 -36.04 -1.30 -17.53
C ARG A 7 -36.42 -0.96 -18.97
N HIS A 8 -36.48 -1.97 -19.83
CA HIS A 8 -37.14 -1.88 -21.12
C HIS A 8 -38.46 -2.64 -21.04
N SER A 9 -39.37 -2.17 -20.20
CA SER A 9 -40.79 -2.39 -20.44
C SER A 9 -41.17 -1.46 -21.61
N PRO A 10 -41.48 -1.98 -22.82
CA PRO A 10 -42.00 -1.15 -23.89
C PRO A 10 -43.29 -0.52 -23.36
N PRO A 11 -43.35 0.82 -23.25
CA PRO A 11 -44.44 1.40 -22.51
C PRO A 11 -45.73 1.22 -23.32
N LEU A 12 -46.77 0.68 -22.68
CA LEU A 12 -48.07 0.37 -23.29
C LEU A 12 -48.66 1.54 -24.09
N HIS A 13 -48.33 2.79 -23.72
CA HIS A 13 -48.78 3.97 -24.46
C HIS A 13 -48.28 4.03 -25.92
N LYS A 14 -47.24 3.27 -26.27
CA LYS A 14 -46.73 3.19 -27.65
C LYS A 14 -47.60 2.28 -28.52
N LEU A 15 -48.36 1.35 -27.98
CA LEU A 15 -49.20 0.45 -28.79
C LEU A 15 -50.59 1.05 -29.12
N LEU A 16 -50.96 2.15 -28.46
CA LEU A 16 -52.26 2.84 -28.67
C LEU A 16 -52.43 3.43 -30.09
N PRO A 17 -51.43 4.08 -30.71
CA PRO A 17 -51.60 4.64 -32.04
C PRO A 17 -51.81 3.59 -33.16
N PRO A 18 -51.01 2.49 -33.26
CA PRO A 18 -51.22 1.50 -34.31
C PRO A 18 -52.50 0.67 -34.10
N SER A 19 -52.92 0.41 -32.87
CA SER A 19 -54.18 -0.30 -32.59
C SER A 19 -55.41 0.52 -32.95
N ALA A 20 -55.37 1.85 -32.78
CA ALA A 20 -56.44 2.73 -33.21
C ALA A 20 -56.64 2.74 -34.73
N VAL A 21 -55.54 2.74 -35.50
CA VAL A 21 -55.60 2.67 -36.97
C VAL A 21 -56.12 1.31 -37.44
N ALA A 22 -55.65 0.22 -36.81
CA ALA A 22 -56.17 -1.13 -37.09
C ALA A 22 -57.67 -1.24 -36.76
N GLY A 23 -58.10 -0.67 -35.63
CA GLY A 23 -59.50 -0.61 -35.23
C GLY A 23 -60.37 0.16 -36.23
N ALA A 24 -59.90 1.30 -36.72
CA ALA A 24 -60.61 2.09 -37.73
C ALA A 24 -60.76 1.34 -39.07
N ALA A 25 -59.73 0.60 -39.49
CA ALA A 25 -59.78 -0.21 -40.71
C ALA A 25 -60.78 -1.38 -40.59
N VAL A 26 -60.81 -2.07 -39.45
CA VAL A 26 -61.77 -3.16 -39.18
C VAL A 26 -63.21 -2.64 -39.14
N VAL A 27 -63.44 -1.46 -38.55
CA VAL A 27 -64.76 -0.82 -38.52
C VAL A 27 -65.22 -0.43 -39.93
N CYS A 28 -64.34 0.11 -40.77
CA CYS A 28 -64.65 0.43 -42.17
C CYS A 28 -64.95 -0.83 -43.01
N ALA A 29 -64.22 -1.93 -42.76
CA ALA A 29 -64.45 -3.20 -43.44
C ALA A 29 -65.77 -3.86 -43.04
N ALA A 30 -66.14 -3.81 -41.75
CA ALA A 30 -67.41 -4.32 -41.24
C ALA A 30 -68.60 -3.52 -41.80
N ALA A 31 -68.44 -2.20 -41.97
CA ALA A 31 -69.48 -1.35 -42.52
C ALA A 31 -69.77 -1.59 -44.02
N ALA A 32 -68.81 -2.15 -44.76
CA ALA A 32 -68.96 -2.44 -46.19
C ALA A 32 -69.91 -3.62 -46.49
N TRP A 33 -70.29 -4.39 -45.47
CA TRP A 33 -71.25 -5.50 -45.58
C TRP A 33 -72.71 -5.09 -45.33
N LEU A 34 -72.98 -3.81 -45.03
CA LEU A 34 -74.36 -3.33 -44.90
C LEU A 34 -74.99 -3.11 -46.29
N PRO A 35 -76.22 -3.61 -46.55
CA PRO A 35 -76.94 -3.34 -47.79
C PRO A 35 -77.32 -1.84 -47.86
N GLY A 36 -76.90 -1.13 -48.92
CA GLY A 36 -77.18 0.30 -49.06
C GLY A 36 -76.73 0.94 -50.39
N ASP A 37 -77.24 2.16 -50.63
CA ASP A 37 -77.08 3.01 -51.82
C ASP A 37 -75.60 3.29 -52.19
N LEU A 38 -75.31 3.56 -53.48
CA LEU A 38 -73.94 3.66 -54.05
C LEU A 38 -73.04 4.69 -53.32
N VAL A 39 -73.66 5.71 -52.73
CA VAL A 39 -73.01 6.78 -51.97
C VAL A 39 -72.38 6.25 -50.67
N VAL A 40 -73.02 5.29 -50.00
CA VAL A 40 -72.53 4.71 -48.74
C VAL A 40 -71.24 3.91 -48.98
N VAL A 41 -71.20 3.13 -50.06
CA VAL A 41 -70.01 2.37 -50.47
C VAL A 41 -68.84 3.30 -50.81
N ARG A 42 -69.09 4.45 -51.45
CA ARG A 42 -68.06 5.45 -51.76
C ARG A 42 -67.49 6.14 -50.51
N LEU A 43 -68.34 6.47 -49.54
CA LEU A 43 -67.88 7.06 -48.27
C LEU A 43 -67.03 6.07 -47.46
N LEU A 44 -67.41 4.79 -47.43
CA LEU A 44 -66.66 3.76 -46.72
C LEU A 44 -65.30 3.46 -47.36
N THR A 45 -65.25 3.40 -48.69
CA THR A 45 -63.98 3.22 -49.41
C THR A 45 -63.05 4.43 -49.22
N ALA A 46 -63.58 5.66 -49.20
CA ALA A 46 -62.81 6.84 -48.87
C ALA A 46 -62.26 6.81 -47.42
N ALA A 47 -63.06 6.35 -46.46
CA ALA A 47 -62.62 6.18 -45.07
C ALA A 47 -61.52 5.11 -44.93
N ALA A 48 -61.67 3.96 -45.61
CA ALA A 48 -60.65 2.92 -45.63
C ALA A 48 -59.33 3.40 -46.26
N ALA A 49 -59.40 4.16 -47.36
CA ALA A 49 -58.22 4.76 -47.99
C ALA A 49 -57.52 5.77 -47.06
N ALA A 50 -58.28 6.60 -46.35
CA ALA A 50 -57.73 7.53 -45.36
C ALA A 50 -57.05 6.79 -44.19
N ALA A 51 -57.64 5.68 -43.71
CA ALA A 51 -57.03 4.83 -42.67
C ALA A 51 -55.72 4.18 -43.15
N ALA A 52 -55.68 3.68 -44.39
CA ALA A 52 -54.47 3.11 -44.97
C ALA A 52 -53.35 4.15 -45.12
N VAL A 53 -53.65 5.36 -45.60
CA VAL A 53 -52.67 6.44 -45.76
C VAL A 53 -52.14 6.91 -44.41
N THR A 54 -52.99 7.07 -43.41
CA THR A 54 -52.57 7.46 -42.05
C THR A 54 -51.72 6.38 -41.38
N GLY A 55 -52.07 5.10 -41.55
CA GLY A 55 -51.26 3.97 -41.08
C GLY A 55 -49.88 3.92 -41.74
N ALA A 56 -49.82 4.08 -43.06
CA ALA A 56 -48.57 4.11 -43.81
C ALA A 56 -47.66 5.28 -43.38
N PHE A 57 -48.24 6.46 -43.16
CA PHE A 57 -47.49 7.62 -42.66
C PHE A 57 -46.97 7.41 -41.24
N LEU A 58 -47.78 6.81 -40.35
CA LEU A 58 -47.35 6.48 -38.99
C LEU A 58 -46.15 5.53 -39.00
N MET A 59 -46.23 4.40 -39.72
CA MET A 59 -45.10 3.47 -39.86
C MET A 59 -43.86 4.17 -40.40
N ARG A 60 -44.02 5.01 -41.43
CA ARG A 60 -42.89 5.73 -42.03
C ARG A 60 -42.23 6.73 -41.07
N SER A 61 -43.04 7.43 -40.27
CA SER A 61 -42.54 8.34 -39.24
C SER A 61 -41.83 7.60 -38.12
N TRP A 62 -42.32 6.41 -37.77
CA TRP A 62 -41.76 5.54 -36.74
C TRP A 62 -40.41 4.97 -37.16
N ASP A 63 -40.30 4.42 -38.37
CA ASP A 63 -39.04 3.90 -38.91
C ASP A 63 -37.94 4.96 -38.88
N ARG A 64 -38.28 6.20 -39.27
CA ARG A 64 -37.35 7.33 -39.23
C ARG A 64 -36.95 7.67 -37.78
N SER A 65 -37.91 7.74 -36.87
CA SER A 65 -37.63 8.07 -35.46
C SER A 65 -36.81 6.98 -34.75
N ALA A 66 -37.02 5.72 -35.11
CA ALA A 66 -36.30 4.58 -34.56
C ALA A 66 -34.85 4.58 -35.05
N GLY A 67 -34.62 4.79 -36.35
CA GLY A 67 -33.27 4.90 -36.92
C GLY A 67 -32.46 6.04 -36.31
N LEU A 68 -33.08 7.21 -36.12
CA LEU A 68 -32.42 8.35 -35.47
C LEU A 68 -32.03 8.03 -34.02
N ARG A 69 -32.92 7.41 -33.25
CA ARG A 69 -32.64 7.02 -31.86
C ARG A 69 -31.53 5.98 -31.76
N VAL A 70 -31.53 4.97 -32.65
CA VAL A 70 -30.45 3.97 -32.68
C VAL A 70 -29.12 4.65 -32.97
N ALA A 71 -29.05 5.49 -34.00
CA ALA A 71 -27.84 6.21 -34.36
C ALA A 71 -27.34 7.12 -33.23
N GLU A 72 -28.24 7.81 -32.52
CA GLU A 72 -27.88 8.63 -31.36
C GLU A 72 -27.34 7.77 -30.21
N THR A 73 -27.98 6.63 -29.90
CA THR A 73 -27.49 5.73 -28.85
C THR A 73 -26.17 5.06 -29.20
N GLU A 74 -25.93 4.75 -30.46
CA GLU A 74 -24.65 4.22 -30.93
C GLU A 74 -23.55 5.27 -30.84
N ARG A 75 -23.82 6.52 -31.25
CA ARG A 75 -22.87 7.64 -31.07
C ARG A 75 -22.55 7.88 -29.60
N ALA A 76 -23.55 7.86 -28.72
CA ALA A 76 -23.35 8.01 -27.28
C ALA A 76 -22.49 6.86 -26.72
N ARG A 77 -22.78 5.61 -27.11
CA ARG A 77 -21.99 4.44 -26.71
C ARG A 77 -20.54 4.52 -27.20
N ALA A 78 -20.33 4.94 -28.45
CA ALA A 78 -18.99 5.10 -29.00
C ALA A 78 -18.20 6.19 -28.24
N ALA A 79 -18.85 7.31 -27.91
CA ALA A 79 -18.23 8.36 -27.09
C ALA A 79 -17.90 7.88 -25.67
N ASP A 80 -18.76 7.07 -25.06
CA ASP A 80 -18.50 6.50 -23.74
C ASP A 80 -17.39 5.44 -23.77
N GLN A 81 -17.32 4.62 -24.82
CA GLN A 81 -16.23 3.67 -25.04
C GLN A 81 -14.90 4.40 -25.17
N TRP A 82 -14.85 5.45 -25.98
CA TRP A 82 -13.66 6.29 -26.13
C TRP A 82 -13.18 6.85 -24.78
N LYS A 83 -14.07 7.43 -23.99
CA LYS A 83 -13.73 7.95 -22.65
C LYS A 83 -13.27 6.85 -21.70
N ALA A 84 -13.82 5.65 -21.82
CA ALA A 84 -13.42 4.52 -20.99
C ALA A 84 -12.03 4.01 -21.39
N GLU A 85 -11.73 3.97 -22.68
CA GLU A 85 -10.41 3.62 -23.21
C GLU A 85 -9.36 4.66 -22.78
N GLU A 86 -9.70 5.94 -22.83
CA GLU A 86 -8.80 7.02 -22.37
C GLU A 86 -8.50 6.91 -20.87
N ARG A 87 -9.51 6.68 -20.04
CA ARG A 87 -9.32 6.41 -18.61
C ARG A 87 -8.53 5.12 -18.34
N LEU A 88 -8.70 4.11 -19.19
CA LEU A 88 -7.93 2.87 -19.06
C LEU A 88 -6.46 3.13 -19.36
N ALA A 89 -6.15 3.89 -20.41
CA ALA A 89 -4.79 4.30 -20.75
C ALA A 89 -4.14 5.14 -19.64
N GLU A 90 -4.87 6.08 -19.04
CA GLU A 90 -4.41 6.84 -17.87
C GLU A 90 -4.07 5.91 -16.68
N LEU A 91 -4.96 4.99 -16.35
CA LEU A 91 -4.75 4.04 -15.25
C LEU A 91 -3.58 3.09 -15.51
N GLU A 92 -3.38 2.64 -16.75
CA GLU A 92 -2.23 1.82 -17.13
C GLU A 92 -0.92 2.59 -16.97
N SER A 93 -0.90 3.87 -17.38
CA SER A 93 0.25 4.76 -17.18
C SER A 93 0.58 4.95 -15.70
N ASP A 94 -0.43 5.28 -14.87
CA ASP A 94 -0.26 5.44 -13.42
C ASP A 94 0.26 4.15 -12.76
N LEU A 95 -0.21 2.99 -13.21
CA LEU A 95 0.23 1.70 -12.72
C LEU A 95 1.72 1.49 -13.05
N ASP A 96 2.15 1.77 -14.28
CA ASP A 96 3.53 1.64 -14.70
C ASP A 96 4.46 2.63 -13.97
N GLU A 97 4.00 3.86 -13.73
CA GLU A 97 4.72 4.82 -12.86
C GLU A 97 4.88 4.28 -11.43
N SER A 98 3.82 3.73 -10.85
CA SER A 98 3.87 3.15 -9.50
C SER A 98 4.83 1.96 -9.42
N ARG A 99 4.86 1.11 -10.45
CA ARG A 99 5.81 -0.01 -10.57
C ARG A 99 7.25 0.49 -10.66
N ALA A 100 7.50 1.53 -11.46
CA ALA A 100 8.82 2.14 -11.58
C ALA A 100 9.29 2.74 -10.25
N LEU A 101 8.42 3.44 -9.53
CA LEU A 101 8.73 3.98 -8.20
C LEU A 101 9.05 2.88 -7.20
N ARG A 102 8.25 1.81 -7.17
CA ARG A 102 8.47 0.64 -6.31
C ARG A 102 9.83 0.01 -6.58
N ALA A 103 10.16 -0.23 -7.85
CA ALA A 103 11.46 -0.79 -8.24
C ALA A 103 12.64 0.09 -7.78
N ARG A 104 12.52 1.42 -7.92
CA ARG A 104 13.53 2.38 -7.44
C ARG A 104 13.69 2.34 -5.92
N LEU A 105 12.60 2.25 -5.17
CA LEU A 105 12.64 2.15 -3.71
C LEU A 105 13.24 0.82 -3.25
N ASP A 106 12.88 -0.29 -3.90
CA ASP A 106 13.44 -1.61 -3.60
C ASP A 106 14.96 -1.64 -3.85
N ALA A 107 15.43 -1.01 -4.94
CA ALA A 107 16.86 -0.86 -5.22
C ALA A 107 17.57 -0.04 -4.12
N LYS A 108 16.98 1.08 -3.69
CA LYS A 108 17.52 1.90 -2.60
C LYS A 108 17.58 1.12 -1.28
N LEU A 109 16.53 0.37 -0.95
CA LEU A 109 16.50 -0.45 0.27
C LEU A 109 17.56 -1.55 0.23
N ARG A 110 17.75 -2.20 -0.92
CA ARG A 110 18.84 -3.18 -1.10
C ARG A 110 20.20 -2.54 -0.92
N ALA A 111 20.45 -1.38 -1.54
CA ALA A 111 21.69 -0.64 -1.36
C ALA A 111 21.94 -0.30 0.12
N LYS A 112 20.93 0.23 0.83
CA LYS A 112 21.06 0.54 2.27
C LYS A 112 21.28 -0.68 3.15
N ARG A 113 20.69 -1.84 2.81
CA ARG A 113 20.97 -3.09 3.51
C ARG A 113 22.42 -3.54 3.34
N VAL A 114 22.98 -3.40 2.14
CA VAL A 114 24.39 -3.70 1.86
C VAL A 114 25.31 -2.72 2.61
N GLU A 115 25.03 -1.42 2.57
CA GLU A 115 25.78 -0.40 3.32
C GLU A 115 25.78 -0.71 4.83
N LEU A 116 24.63 -1.05 5.41
CA LEU A 116 24.52 -1.42 6.83
C LEU A 116 25.29 -2.70 7.16
N ALA A 117 25.29 -3.70 6.27
CA ALA A 117 26.09 -4.90 6.45
C ALA A 117 27.59 -4.58 6.40
N GLY A 118 28.01 -3.69 5.49
CA GLY A 118 29.37 -3.18 5.39
C GLY A 118 29.82 -2.48 6.67
N LEU A 119 29.05 -1.51 7.17
CA LEU A 119 29.38 -0.77 8.40
C LEU A 119 29.44 -1.68 9.64
N ARG A 120 28.58 -2.71 9.71
CA ARG A 120 28.66 -3.72 10.78
C ARG A 120 29.94 -4.56 10.68
N GLY A 121 30.37 -4.88 9.46
CA GLY A 121 31.65 -5.56 9.21
C GLY A 121 32.83 -4.70 9.64
N GLU A 122 32.87 -3.44 9.21
CA GLU A 122 33.91 -2.48 9.60
C GLU A 122 33.99 -2.30 11.12
N HIS A 123 32.84 -2.21 11.79
CA HIS A 123 32.78 -2.12 13.25
C HIS A 123 33.33 -3.38 13.94
N ALA A 124 32.98 -4.57 13.43
CA ALA A 124 33.51 -5.82 13.96
C ALA A 124 35.03 -5.92 13.78
N ASP A 125 35.55 -5.46 12.64
CA ASP A 125 37.00 -5.44 12.39
C ASP A 125 37.73 -4.43 13.27
N LEU A 126 37.15 -3.26 13.52
CA LEU A 126 37.70 -2.29 14.48
C LEU A 126 37.78 -2.87 15.89
N LEU A 127 36.72 -3.56 16.34
CA LEU A 127 36.72 -4.22 17.66
C LEU A 127 37.77 -5.32 17.76
N ARG A 128 37.95 -6.14 16.71
CA ARG A 128 39.01 -7.15 16.66
C ARG A 128 40.39 -6.52 16.78
N ARG A 129 40.67 -5.47 16.00
CA ARG A 129 41.96 -4.76 16.04
C ARG A 129 42.22 -4.14 17.40
N TYR A 130 41.20 -3.53 18.01
CA TYR A 130 41.32 -2.97 19.36
C TYR A 130 41.58 -4.06 20.41
N ALA A 131 40.85 -5.16 20.36
CA ALA A 131 41.06 -6.30 21.26
C ALA A 131 42.47 -6.88 21.10
N THR A 132 42.96 -7.08 19.88
CA THR A 132 44.34 -7.51 19.62
C THR A 132 45.34 -6.53 20.21
N ALA A 133 45.18 -5.23 19.93
CA ALA A 133 46.08 -4.21 20.48
C ALA A 133 46.09 -4.19 22.03
N GLU A 134 44.94 -4.43 22.66
CA GLU A 134 44.86 -4.50 24.13
C GLU A 134 45.49 -5.79 24.69
N THR A 135 45.33 -6.92 24.01
CA THR A 135 46.03 -8.17 24.38
C THR A 135 47.54 -8.07 24.21
N GLU A 136 48.02 -7.37 23.17
CA GLU A 136 49.44 -7.10 22.96
C GLU A 136 50.01 -6.17 24.03
N ARG A 137 49.25 -5.16 24.47
CA ARG A 137 49.65 -4.31 25.61
C ARG A 137 49.74 -5.10 26.90
N ALA A 138 48.75 -5.95 27.19
CA ALA A 138 48.75 -6.79 28.38
C ALA A 138 49.94 -7.77 28.38
N SER A 139 50.18 -8.45 27.27
CA SER A 139 51.30 -9.40 27.14
C SER A 139 52.66 -8.70 27.23
N ALA A 140 52.80 -7.48 26.73
CA ALA A 140 54.01 -6.68 26.91
C ALA A 140 54.26 -6.31 28.38
N LEU A 141 53.21 -5.97 29.14
CA LEU A 141 53.31 -5.69 30.58
C LEU A 141 53.64 -6.94 31.39
N GLU A 142 53.02 -8.08 31.08
CA GLU A 142 53.35 -9.37 31.70
C GLU A 142 54.78 -9.82 31.36
N GLY A 143 55.20 -9.67 30.10
CA GLY A 143 56.58 -9.94 29.70
C GLY A 143 57.60 -9.11 30.49
N ARG A 144 57.33 -7.81 30.68
CA ARG A 144 58.15 -6.96 31.55
C ARG A 144 58.15 -7.43 33.01
N ARG A 145 57.00 -7.88 33.53
CA ARG A 145 56.89 -8.41 34.90
C ARG A 145 57.69 -9.70 35.09
N VAL A 146 57.60 -10.64 34.14
CA VAL A 146 58.35 -11.90 34.17
C VAL A 146 59.85 -11.62 34.14
N LEU A 147 60.30 -10.75 33.23
CA LEU A 147 61.71 -10.33 33.16
C LEU A 147 62.18 -9.67 34.47
N ALA A 148 61.35 -8.83 35.09
CA ALA A 148 61.67 -8.23 36.39
C ALA A 148 61.82 -9.29 37.49
N LEU A 149 60.93 -10.30 37.54
CA LEU A 149 61.02 -11.41 38.49
C LEU A 149 62.25 -12.29 38.26
N GLU A 150 62.58 -12.61 37.00
CA GLU A 150 63.77 -13.38 36.65
C GLU A 150 65.07 -12.64 37.02
N SER A 151 65.12 -11.32 36.80
CA SER A 151 66.24 -10.48 37.19
C SER A 151 66.38 -10.35 38.72
N ALA A 152 65.26 -10.27 39.45
CA ALA A 152 65.24 -10.26 40.90
C ALA A 152 65.65 -11.64 41.49
N GLY A 153 65.26 -12.74 40.84
CA GLY A 153 65.65 -14.10 41.24
C GLY A 153 67.12 -14.45 40.99
N HIS A 154 67.78 -13.83 40.01
CA HIS A 154 69.22 -13.98 39.75
C HIS A 154 70.09 -12.97 40.50
N GLY A 155 69.51 -11.89 41.05
CA GLY A 155 70.23 -10.78 41.68
C GLY A 155 70.17 -10.72 43.20
N ASP A 156 69.22 -11.38 43.87
CA ASP A 156 69.09 -11.32 45.32
C ASP A 156 68.59 -12.66 45.89
N ALA A 157 69.53 -13.56 46.18
CA ALA A 157 69.37 -14.55 47.24
C ALA A 157 69.44 -13.86 48.62
N LYS A 158 68.70 -12.76 48.79
CA LYS A 158 68.54 -12.10 50.08
C LYS A 158 67.38 -12.77 50.78
N ALA A 159 67.72 -13.72 51.66
CA ALA A 159 66.79 -14.40 52.54
C ALA A 159 65.78 -13.40 53.10
N LEU A 160 64.52 -13.53 52.69
CA LEU A 160 63.40 -12.88 53.35
C LEU A 160 63.40 -13.39 54.80
N PRO A 161 63.42 -12.52 55.83
CA PRO A 161 63.17 -12.98 57.19
C PRO A 161 61.77 -13.60 57.21
N ALA A 162 61.65 -14.76 57.86
CA ALA A 162 60.39 -15.48 57.98
C ALA A 162 59.31 -14.54 58.54
N ALA A 163 58.43 -14.05 57.67
CA ALA A 163 57.24 -13.34 58.07
C ALA A 163 56.32 -14.38 58.72
N GLY A 164 56.36 -14.45 60.04
CA GLY A 164 55.34 -15.14 60.83
C GLY A 164 53.99 -14.44 60.65
N SER A 165 53.31 -14.71 59.54
CA SER A 165 51.94 -14.25 59.30
C SER A 165 50.95 -15.29 59.82
N THR A 166 51.00 -15.58 61.12
CA THR A 166 49.81 -16.04 61.82
C THR A 166 49.06 -14.79 62.28
N PRO A 167 47.94 -14.43 61.63
CA PRO A 167 47.20 -13.24 62.01
C PRO A 167 46.65 -13.44 63.42
N THR A 168 47.26 -12.76 64.38
CA THR A 168 46.89 -12.82 65.79
C THR A 168 45.57 -12.08 65.99
N SER A 169 44.75 -12.51 66.96
CA SER A 169 43.45 -11.87 67.24
C SER A 169 43.58 -10.37 67.56
N GLU A 170 44.74 -9.96 68.08
CA GLU A 170 45.08 -8.57 68.32
C GLU A 170 45.27 -7.76 67.02
N ALA A 171 45.86 -8.36 65.98
CA ALA A 171 46.02 -7.73 64.67
C ALA A 171 44.65 -7.45 64.03
N PHE A 172 43.72 -8.40 64.11
CA PHE A 172 42.34 -8.19 63.65
C PHE A 172 41.61 -7.12 64.47
N ARG A 173 41.81 -7.07 65.79
CA ARG A 173 41.21 -6.03 66.65
C ARG A 173 41.71 -4.64 66.29
N ARG A 174 43.03 -4.49 66.06
CA ARG A 174 43.64 -3.22 65.64
C ARG A 174 43.15 -2.78 64.25
N ALA A 175 43.03 -3.72 63.30
CA ALA A 175 42.47 -3.42 61.99
C ALA A 175 41.01 -2.94 62.08
N ALA A 176 40.19 -3.59 62.92
CA ALA A 176 38.80 -3.19 63.14
C ALA A 176 38.67 -1.83 63.88
N GLN A 177 39.65 -1.46 64.71
CA GLN A 177 39.71 -0.12 65.30
C GLN A 177 40.11 0.93 64.26
N ALA A 178 41.13 0.64 63.44
CA ALA A 178 41.56 1.54 62.36
C ALA A 178 40.43 1.84 61.36
N LEU A 179 39.60 0.84 61.01
CA LEU A 179 38.41 1.05 60.17
C LEU A 179 37.34 1.93 60.84
N ARG A 180 37.17 1.84 62.16
CA ARG A 180 36.24 2.68 62.91
C ARG A 180 36.69 4.13 63.03
N ASP A 181 38.01 4.35 63.07
CA ASP A 181 38.60 5.69 63.17
C ASP A 181 38.82 6.37 61.80
N LEU A 182 38.60 5.64 60.71
CA LEU A 182 38.72 6.13 59.34
C LEU A 182 37.94 7.42 59.04
N PRO A 183 36.65 7.57 59.42
CA PRO A 183 35.90 8.82 59.18
C PRO A 183 36.44 10.00 59.99
N ARG A 184 36.95 9.78 61.20
CA ARG A 184 37.60 10.83 62.01
C ARG A 184 38.91 11.28 61.39
N ASN A 185 39.71 10.33 60.91
CA ASN A 185 40.97 10.62 60.23
C ASN A 185 40.73 11.36 58.90
N ALA A 186 39.69 11.00 58.16
CA ALA A 186 39.29 11.70 56.94
C ALA A 186 38.88 13.17 57.23
N ALA A 187 38.08 13.41 58.28
CA ALA A 187 37.70 14.76 58.70
C ALA A 187 38.92 15.59 59.14
N ALA A 188 39.86 14.99 59.88
CA ALA A 188 41.10 15.65 60.29
C ALA A 188 42.02 15.98 59.10
N GLN A 189 42.06 15.13 58.07
CA GLN A 189 42.80 15.42 56.84
C GLN A 189 42.15 16.52 56.01
N GLN A 190 40.82 16.55 55.93
CA GLN A 190 40.07 17.59 55.25
C GLN A 190 40.31 18.96 55.90
N ALA A 191 40.25 19.03 57.24
CA ALA A 191 40.51 20.25 58.02
C ALA A 191 41.96 20.75 57.93
N ARG A 192 42.92 19.90 57.54
CA ARG A 192 44.30 20.31 57.24
C ARG A 192 44.50 20.82 55.81
N ARG A 193 43.54 20.57 54.92
CA ARG A 193 43.60 20.98 53.51
C ARG A 193 42.86 22.30 53.23
N THR A 194 41.94 22.70 54.11
CA THR A 194 41.26 24.00 54.12
C THR A 194 42.02 25.00 54.99
#